data_AF-A0A7S0NF15-F1
#
_entry.id   AF-A0A7S0NF15-F1
#
_cell.length_a   1.000
_cell.length_b   1.000
_cell.length_c   1.000
_cell.angle_alpha   90.00
_cell.angle_beta   90.00
_cell.angle_gamma   90.00
#
_symmetry.space_group_name_H-M   'P 1'
#
loop_
_entity.id
_entity.type
_entity.pdbx_description
1 polymer ?
#
loop_
_entity_poly.entity_id
_entity_poly.type
_entity_poly.pdbx_seq_one_letter_code
_entity_poly.pdbx_strand_id
1 'polypeptide(L)'
;DVIIFKIILLPLDIIHFLWFNIRWILMFRILSKEYGPQEHVYITRQVLRMREDDWLNLQEEERKEFLDLQLWDQEKLEEWQQQQMVADEEKRREFMQSNRYKKFKRFMKK
;
A
#
# COMPACT_ATOMS: atom_id res chain seq x y z
N ASP A 1 -2.66 -15.11 -36.90
CA ASP A 1 -3.63 -15.81 -36.04
C ASP A 1 -3.14 -15.96 -34.61
N VAL A 2 -3.42 -14.97 -33.74
CA VAL A 2 -3.06 -15.02 -32.30
C VAL A 2 -4.17 -14.42 -31.41
N ILE A 3 -5.07 -13.62 -31.99
CA ILE A 3 -6.11 -12.87 -31.26
C ILE A 3 -7.17 -13.79 -30.66
N ILE A 4 -7.60 -14.83 -31.39
CA ILE A 4 -8.63 -15.78 -30.93
C ILE A 4 -8.16 -16.56 -29.70
N PHE A 5 -6.89 -16.99 -29.68
CA PHE A 5 -6.30 -17.64 -28.52
C PHE A 5 -6.27 -16.72 -27.29
N LYS A 6 -5.95 -15.43 -27.47
CA LYS A 6 -5.98 -14.46 -26.36
C LYS A 6 -7.40 -14.26 -25.79
N ILE A 7 -8.41 -14.22 -26.65
CA ILE A 7 -9.81 -14.04 -26.22
C ILE A 7 -10.30 -15.24 -25.39
N ILE A 8 -9.76 -16.45 -25.65
CA ILE A 8 -10.11 -17.65 -24.88
C ILE A 8 -9.28 -17.77 -23.59
N LEU A 9 -8.01 -17.32 -23.59
CA LEU A 9 -7.16 -17.40 -22.41
C LEU A 9 -7.52 -16.35 -21.34
N LEU A 10 -7.83 -15.12 -21.76
CA LEU A 10 -8.19 -14.01 -20.87
C LEU A 10 -9.29 -14.33 -19.84
N PRO A 11 -10.43 -14.95 -20.20
CA PRO A 11 -11.45 -15.28 -19.21
C PRO A 11 -10.98 -16.30 -18.17
N LEU A 12 -10.07 -17.20 -18.52
CA LEU A 12 -9.50 -18.16 -17.55
C LEU A 12 -8.60 -17.47 -16.53
N ASP A 13 -7.75 -16.55 -17.00
CA ASP A 13 -6.89 -15.75 -16.12
C ASP A 13 -7.73 -14.87 -15.19
N ILE A 14 -8.80 -14.27 -15.71
CA ILE A 14 -9.75 -13.46 -14.93
C ILE A 14 -10.45 -14.32 -13.87
N ILE A 15 -10.91 -15.53 -14.21
CA ILE A 15 -11.56 -16.43 -13.25
C ILE A 15 -10.59 -16.86 -12.15
N HIS A 16 -9.34 -17.19 -12.50
CA HIS A 16 -8.32 -17.55 -11.51
C HIS A 16 -8.03 -16.37 -10.57
N PHE A 17 -7.87 -15.18 -11.13
CA PHE A 17 -7.68 -13.96 -10.35
C PHE A 17 -8.89 -13.67 -9.44
N LEU A 18 -10.11 -13.75 -9.98
CA LEU A 18 -11.34 -13.56 -9.20
C LEU A 18 -11.46 -14.59 -8.09
N TRP A 19 -11.10 -15.85 -8.34
CA TRP A 19 -11.17 -16.91 -7.32
C TRP A 19 -10.19 -16.66 -6.18
N PHE A 20 -8.97 -16.21 -6.49
CA PHE A 20 -8.00 -15.81 -5.46
C PHE A 20 -8.51 -14.65 -4.62
N ASN A 21 -9.07 -13.61 -5.27
CA ASN A 21 -9.65 -12.46 -4.59
C ASN A 21 -10.86 -12.83 -3.73
N ILE A 22 -11.79 -13.62 -4.26
CA ILE A 22 -12.98 -14.10 -3.53
C ILE A 22 -12.54 -14.98 -2.36
N ARG A 23 -11.57 -15.88 -2.54
CA ARG A 23 -11.03 -16.70 -1.43
C ARG A 23 -10.45 -15.82 -0.33
N TRP A 24 -9.66 -14.81 -0.68
CA TRP A 24 -9.17 -13.83 0.28
C TRP A 24 -10.33 -13.12 0.99
N ILE A 25 -11.27 -12.53 0.24
CA ILE A 25 -12.41 -11.81 0.81
C ILE A 25 -13.24 -12.71 1.73
N LEU A 26 -13.53 -13.96 1.35
CA LEU A 26 -14.28 -14.91 2.18
C LEU A 26 -13.50 -15.29 3.46
N MET A 27 -12.19 -15.54 3.36
CA MET A 27 -11.36 -15.90 4.52
C MET A 27 -11.22 -14.74 5.51
N PHE A 28 -11.02 -13.51 5.03
CA PHE A 28 -10.75 -12.35 5.87
C PHE A 28 -12.00 -11.59 6.31
N ARG A 29 -13.02 -11.46 5.46
CA ARG A 29 -14.22 -10.66 5.75
C ARG A 29 -15.35 -11.44 6.40
N ILE A 30 -15.47 -12.75 6.14
CA ILE A 30 -16.59 -13.57 6.64
C ILE A 30 -16.17 -14.51 7.77
N LEU A 31 -14.94 -15.01 7.74
CA LEU A 31 -14.52 -16.02 8.71
C LEU A 31 -13.92 -15.45 10.01
N SER A 32 -13.61 -14.14 10.07
CA SER A 32 -12.95 -13.46 11.20
C SER A 32 -11.92 -14.34 11.91
N LYS A 33 -11.12 -15.09 11.15
CA LYS A 33 -10.01 -15.83 11.74
C LYS A 33 -8.97 -14.80 12.14
N GLU A 34 -8.41 -14.96 13.34
CA GLU A 34 -7.23 -14.23 13.78
C GLU A 34 -6.20 -14.30 12.66
N TYR A 35 -5.91 -13.13 12.07
CA TYR A 35 -4.93 -12.99 11.01
C TYR A 35 -3.63 -13.64 11.51
N GLY A 36 -3.12 -14.58 10.72
CA GLY A 36 -1.81 -15.16 11.03
C GLY A 36 -0.72 -14.07 10.95
N PRO A 37 0.45 -14.33 11.54
CA PRO A 37 1.56 -13.39 11.52
C PRO A 37 2.03 -13.05 10.09
N GLN A 38 1.79 -13.92 9.11
CA GLN A 38 2.15 -13.66 7.71
C GLN A 38 1.15 -12.74 7.02
N GLU A 39 -0.14 -12.87 7.33
CA GLU A 39 -1.22 -12.05 6.78
C GLU A 39 -1.15 -10.61 7.31
N HIS A 40 -0.80 -10.44 8.59
CA HIS A 40 -0.50 -9.13 9.16
C HIS A 40 0.61 -8.41 8.38
N VAL A 41 1.71 -9.11 8.10
CA VAL A 41 2.84 -8.57 7.32
C VAL A 41 2.38 -8.16 5.91
N TYR A 42 1.56 -8.97 5.26
CA TYR A 42 1.05 -8.66 3.92
C TYR A 42 0.19 -7.38 3.91
N ILE A 43 -0.74 -7.24 4.84
CA ILE A 43 -1.63 -6.07 4.94
C ILE A 43 -0.82 -4.82 5.26
N THR A 44 0.06 -4.89 6.26
CA THR A 44 0.96 -3.79 6.65
C THR A 44 1.82 -3.33 5.47
N ARG A 45 2.41 -4.27 4.71
CA ARG A 45 3.18 -3.95 3.50
C ARG A 45 2.32 -3.25 2.44
N GLN A 46 1.08 -3.70 2.24
CA GLN A 46 0.17 -3.14 1.26
C GLN A 46 -0.23 -1.70 1.62
N VAL A 47 -0.51 -1.43 2.89
CA VAL A 47 -0.81 -0.08 3.42
C VAL A 47 0.38 0.85 3.24
N LEU A 48 1.58 0.36 3.55
CA LEU A 48 2.84 1.11 3.41
C LEU A 48 3.31 1.25 1.95
N ARG A 49 2.62 0.63 0.99
CA ARG A 49 2.97 0.61 -0.46
C ARG A 49 4.41 0.15 -0.73
N MET A 50 4.95 -0.73 0.11
CA MET A 50 6.32 -1.24 -0.04
C MET A 50 6.37 -2.50 -0.91
N ARG A 51 7.43 -2.65 -1.72
CA ARG A 51 7.68 -3.91 -2.42
C ARG A 51 8.24 -4.96 -1.46
N GLU A 52 8.27 -6.21 -1.91
CA GLU A 52 8.69 -7.35 -1.08
C GLU A 52 10.15 -7.23 -0.72
N ASP A 53 10.94 -6.89 -1.72
CA ASP A 53 12.37 -6.69 -1.63
C ASP A 53 12.68 -5.58 -0.62
N ASP A 54 11.91 -4.49 -0.64
CA ASP A 54 12.07 -3.38 0.29
C ASP A 54 11.72 -3.80 1.73
N TRP A 55 10.67 -4.61 1.92
CA TRP A 55 10.29 -5.14 3.22
C TRP A 55 11.35 -6.09 3.78
N LEU A 56 11.91 -6.96 2.94
CA LEU A 56 12.97 -7.91 3.31
C LEU A 56 14.31 -7.22 3.60
N ASN A 57 14.50 -5.99 3.16
CA ASN A 57 15.69 -5.18 3.47
C ASN A 57 15.55 -4.32 4.73
N LEU A 58 14.33 -4.12 5.25
CA LEU A 58 14.11 -3.41 6.54
C LEU A 58 14.73 -4.16 7.71
N GLN A 59 15.14 -3.42 8.74
CA GLN A 59 15.61 -4.05 9.98
C GLN A 59 14.45 -4.73 10.71
N GLU A 60 14.76 -5.79 11.44
CA GLU A 60 13.74 -6.57 12.15
C GLU A 60 13.05 -5.79 13.27
N GLU A 61 13.72 -4.77 13.80
CA GLU A 61 13.17 -3.79 14.76
C GLU A 61 12.11 -2.91 14.09
N GLU A 62 12.43 -2.30 12.94
CA GLU A 62 11.49 -1.49 12.16
C GLU A 62 10.26 -2.31 11.74
N ARG A 63 10.45 -3.57 11.34
CA ARG A 63 9.33 -4.47 11.01
C ARG A 63 8.39 -4.71 12.19
N LYS A 64 8.93 -4.84 13.40
CA LYS A 64 8.12 -5.01 14.62
C LYS A 64 7.34 -3.75 14.94
N GLU A 65 7.96 -2.57 14.82
CA GLU A 65 7.27 -1.29 15.00
C GLU A 65 6.08 -1.14 14.04
N PHE A 66 6.27 -1.49 12.76
CA PHE A 66 5.17 -1.47 11.78
C PHE A 66 4.07 -2.49 12.08
N LEU A 67 4.39 -3.63 12.70
CA LEU A 67 3.41 -4.61 13.15
C LEU A 67 2.68 -4.16 14.43
N ASP A 68 3.35 -3.46 15.34
CA ASP A 68 2.76 -2.91 16.56
C ASP A 68 1.75 -1.79 16.28
N LEU A 69 1.86 -1.11 15.14
CA LEU A 69 0.85 -0.17 14.66
C LEU A 69 -0.49 -0.84 14.35
N GLN A 70 -0.52 -2.17 14.21
CA GLN A 70 -1.74 -2.96 13.96
C GLN A 70 -2.61 -2.38 12.82
N LEU A 71 -1.98 -2.01 11.70
CA LEU A 71 -2.61 -1.37 10.54
C LEU A 71 -3.66 -2.23 9.81
N TRP A 72 -3.91 -3.45 10.31
CA TRP A 72 -5.00 -4.31 9.88
C TRP A 72 -6.34 -3.92 10.51
N ASP A 73 -6.34 -3.13 11.58
CA ASP A 73 -7.55 -2.51 12.13
C ASP A 73 -7.92 -1.26 11.31
N GLN A 74 -9.20 -1.15 10.94
CA GLN A 74 -9.68 -0.06 10.10
C GLN A 74 -9.56 1.29 10.82
N GLU A 75 -9.80 1.33 12.13
CA GLU A 75 -9.71 2.58 12.90
C GLU A 75 -8.27 3.08 12.95
N LYS A 76 -7.32 2.19 13.27
CA LYS A 76 -5.89 2.53 13.30
C LYS A 76 -5.34 2.88 11.93
N LEU A 77 -5.85 2.24 10.89
CA LEU A 77 -5.51 2.57 9.51
C LEU A 77 -5.95 3.98 9.14
N GLU A 78 -7.18 4.36 9.49
CA GLU A 78 -7.68 5.72 9.24
C GLU A 78 -6.88 6.78 10.01
N GLU A 79 -6.56 6.53 11.29
CA GLU A 79 -5.72 7.42 12.09
C GLU A 79 -4.32 7.57 11.47
N TRP A 80 -3.69 6.47 11.07
CA TRP A 80 -2.37 6.50 10.43
C TRP A 80 -2.40 7.25 9.09
N GLN A 81 -3.43 7.04 8.27
CA GLN A 81 -3.58 7.76 7.00
C GLN A 81 -3.76 9.26 7.22
N GLN A 82 -4.56 9.65 8.21
CA GLN A 82 -4.73 11.06 8.57
C GLN A 82 -3.40 11.67 9.04
N GLN A 83 -2.64 10.97 9.88
CA GLN A 83 -1.33 11.43 10.33
C GLN A 83 -0.34 11.58 9.17
N GLN A 84 -0.29 10.62 8.25
CA GLN A 84 0.55 10.71 7.05
C GLN A 84 0.16 11.89 6.17
N MET A 85 -1.14 12.11 5.95
CA MET A 85 -1.63 13.25 5.16
C MET A 85 -1.22 14.59 5.80
N VAL A 86 -1.34 14.72 7.12
CA VAL A 86 -0.91 15.93 7.85
C VAL A 86 0.61 16.14 7.70
N ALA A 87 1.42 15.09 7.89
CA ALA A 87 2.87 15.16 7.75
C ALA A 87 3.31 15.52 6.32
N ASP A 88 2.62 14.99 5.30
CA ASP A 88 2.88 15.33 3.90
C ASP A 88 2.47 16.76 3.56
N GLU A 89 1.37 17.26 4.15
CA GLU A 89 1.00 18.67 4.03
C GLU A 89 2.03 19.59 4.66
N GLU A 90 2.56 19.25 5.84
CA GLU A 90 3.60 20.02 6.51
C GLU A 90 4.88 20.06 5.67
N LYS A 91 5.38 18.91 5.21
CA LYS A 91 6.53 18.83 4.29
C LYS A 91 6.30 19.63 3.02
N ARG A 92 5.08 19.59 2.46
CA ARG A 92 4.72 20.38 1.27
C ARG A 92 4.73 21.87 1.59
N ARG A 93 4.21 22.30 2.74
CA ARG A 93 4.24 23.71 3.19
C ARG A 93 5.68 24.19 3.39
N GLU A 94 6.52 23.41 4.06
CA GLU A 94 7.95 23.70 4.22
C GLU A 94 8.67 23.78 2.88
N PHE A 95 8.38 22.84 1.97
CA PHE A 95 8.93 22.86 0.61
C PHE A 95 8.53 24.13 -0.13
N MET A 96 7.26 24.54 -0.06
CA MET A 96 6.77 25.80 -0.65
C MET A 96 7.41 27.04 -0.03
N GLN A 97 7.69 27.01 1.28
CA GLN A 97 8.36 28.10 1.98
C GLN A 97 9.87 28.15 1.68
N SER A 98 10.45 27.01 1.29
CA SER A 98 11.89 26.89 1.01
C SER A 98 12.35 27.82 -0.12
N ASN A 99 13.58 28.33 0.00
CA ASN A 99 14.21 29.12 -1.05
C ASN A 99 14.39 28.34 -2.36
N ARG A 100 14.42 27.00 -2.31
CA ARG A 100 14.49 26.13 -3.51
C ARG A 100 13.22 26.25 -4.36
N TYR A 101 12.04 26.22 -3.72
CA TYR A 101 10.77 26.40 -4.43
C TYR A 101 10.62 27.79 -5.06
N LYS A 102 11.05 28.85 -4.35
CA LYS A 102 11.09 30.23 -4.89
C LYS A 102 11.99 30.34 -6.13
N LYS A 103 13.16 29.68 -6.12
CA LYS A 103 14.08 29.62 -7.27
C LYS A 103 13.45 28.85 -8.45
N PHE A 104 12.89 27.67 -8.19
CA PHE A 104 12.21 26.84 -9.19
C PHE A 104 11.06 27.59 -9.89
N LYS A 105 10.22 28.29 -9.13
CA LYS A 105 9.12 29.11 -9.67
C LYS A 105 9.59 30.22 -10.59
N ARG A 106 10.79 30.80 -10.37
CA ARG A 106 11.36 31.83 -11.25
C ARG A 106 11.86 31.25 -12.57
N PHE A 107 12.44 30.05 -12.54
CA PHE A 107 12.88 29.34 -13.74
C PHE A 107 11.71 28.98 -14.65
N MET A 108 10.59 28.49 -14.10
CA MET A 108 9.39 28.12 -14.86
C MET A 108 8.63 29.29 -15.53
N LYS A 109 8.99 30.54 -15.22
CA LYS A 109 8.39 31.75 -15.82
C LYS A 109 9.21 32.33 -16.99
N LYS A 110 10.42 31.80 -17.23
CA LYS A 110 11.24 32.13 -18.39
C LYS A 110 10.89 31.18 -19.52
#